data_AF-X0Z1Q3-F1
#
_entry.id   AF-X0Z1Q3-F1
#
_cell.length_a   1.000
_cell.length_b   1.000
_cell.length_c   1.000
_cell.angle_alpha   90.00
_cell.angle_beta   90.00
_cell.angle_gamma   90.00
#
_symmetry.space_group_name_H-M   'P 1'
#
loop_
_entity.id
_entity.type
_entity.pdbx_description
1 polymer ?
#
loop_
_entity_poly.entity_id
_entity_poly.type
_entity_poly.pdbx_seq_one_letter_code
_entity_poly.pdbx_strand_id
1 'polypeptide(L)'
;AQNNTIGGSTEGERNLISANQHAGVGIGGDGTSDNVVKGNYIGTDASGNGGMGNGSSGVSICCGASDNTVGGSTEGERNIIAANRDNGVGIDGAGTDSNVVIGNYIGTDASGSGGMGNGGVGVQIWGGAQNNTIGGSGAGQRNLISANHYEGVSIGEAGTDSNVVIGNYIGTDVTGADWLGNGREGVWIGNAAQWNVIGGSSPGERNVISAT
;
A
#
# COMPACT_ATOMS: atom_id res chain seq x y z
N ALA A 1 -4.71 -12.44 15.64
CA ALA A 1 -6.12 -11.96 15.58
C ALA A 1 -6.71 -12.32 14.23
N GLN A 2 -7.99 -12.70 14.16
CA GLN A 2 -8.59 -13.17 12.89
C GLN A 2 -9.94 -12.54 12.60
N ASN A 3 -10.27 -12.37 11.31
CA ASN A 3 -11.59 -11.95 10.83
C ASN A 3 -12.08 -10.59 11.35
N ASN A 4 -11.18 -9.62 11.49
CA ASN A 4 -11.53 -8.26 11.90
C ASN A 4 -11.66 -7.33 10.70
N THR A 5 -12.54 -6.34 10.76
CA THR A 5 -12.66 -5.29 9.75
C THR A 5 -12.46 -3.92 10.39
N ILE A 6 -11.59 -3.13 9.78
CA ILE A 6 -11.36 -1.72 10.12
C ILE A 6 -11.87 -0.90 8.95
N GLY A 7 -12.98 -0.21 9.16
CA GLY A 7 -13.64 0.64 8.17
C GLY A 7 -14.81 -0.06 7.48
N GLY A 8 -15.07 0.29 6.22
CA GLY A 8 -16.20 -0.23 5.46
C GLY A 8 -16.24 0.28 4.03
N SER A 9 -17.41 0.18 3.40
CA SER A 9 -17.61 0.58 1.99
C SER A 9 -18.41 1.87 1.83
N THR A 10 -18.86 2.46 2.95
CA THR A 10 -19.63 3.70 2.99
C THR A 10 -18.88 4.76 3.80
N GLU A 11 -19.21 6.03 3.57
CA GLU A 11 -18.60 7.13 4.32
C GLU A 11 -18.87 7.05 5.83
N GLY A 12 -20.03 6.52 6.24
CA GLY A 12 -20.39 6.34 7.64
C GLY A 12 -19.57 5.27 8.36
N GLU A 13 -18.92 4.37 7.61
CA GLU A 13 -18.05 3.33 8.15
C GLU A 13 -16.57 3.74 8.11
N ARG A 14 -16.22 4.85 7.44
CA ARG A 14 -14.85 5.34 7.28
C ARG A 14 -14.27 5.78 8.62
N ASN A 15 -13.11 5.23 8.98
CA ASN A 15 -12.33 5.77 10.08
C ASN A 15 -11.37 6.87 9.59
N LEU A 16 -11.10 7.84 10.47
CA LEU A 16 -9.99 8.79 10.36
C LEU A 16 -8.90 8.37 11.35
N ILE A 17 -7.77 7.89 10.85
CA ILE A 17 -6.69 7.29 11.64
C ILE A 17 -5.40 8.08 11.43
N SER A 18 -5.21 9.11 12.25
CA SER A 18 -4.20 10.15 12.01
C SER A 18 -3.59 10.66 13.32
N ALA A 19 -2.42 11.29 13.22
CA ALA A 19 -1.66 11.87 14.32
C ALA A 19 -1.29 10.89 15.46
N ASN A 20 -1.25 9.59 15.18
CA ASN A 20 -0.73 8.60 16.13
C ASN A 20 0.81 8.70 16.23
N GLN A 21 1.39 8.28 17.35
CA GLN A 21 2.86 8.27 17.52
C GLN A 21 3.55 7.10 16.79
N HIS A 22 2.81 6.04 16.46
CA HIS A 22 3.29 4.85 15.76
C HIS A 22 2.58 4.70 14.41
N ALA A 23 2.46 3.48 13.90
CA ALA A 23 1.66 3.21 12.72
C ALA A 23 0.18 3.55 12.95
N GLY A 24 -0.54 3.91 11.88
CA GLY A 24 -1.99 4.13 11.96
C GLY A 24 -2.73 2.85 12.28
N VAL A 25 -2.45 1.79 11.51
CA VAL A 25 -2.98 0.45 11.73
C VAL A 25 -1.83 -0.56 11.80
N GLY A 26 -1.79 -1.39 12.84
CA GLY A 26 -0.84 -2.48 12.99
C GLY A 26 -1.53 -3.84 12.94
N ILE A 27 -1.01 -4.76 12.12
CA ILE A 27 -1.47 -6.14 11.97
C ILE A 27 -0.23 -7.04 12.16
N GLY A 28 -0.13 -7.74 13.29
CA GLY A 28 1.09 -8.49 13.56
C GLY A 28 0.94 -9.64 14.53
N GLY A 29 1.88 -10.59 14.41
CA GLY A 29 1.99 -11.78 15.25
C GLY A 29 1.46 -13.03 14.55
N ASP A 30 2.17 -14.15 14.75
CA ASP A 30 1.80 -15.46 14.24
C ASP A 30 0.32 -15.81 14.47
N GLY A 31 -0.32 -16.34 13.42
CA GLY A 31 -1.74 -16.69 13.43
C GLY A 31 -2.69 -15.49 13.34
N THR A 32 -2.17 -14.30 13.02
CA THR A 32 -2.97 -13.13 12.66
C THR A 32 -3.30 -13.15 11.17
N SER A 33 -4.56 -13.39 10.85
CA SER A 33 -5.00 -13.57 9.47
C SER A 33 -6.40 -13.04 9.17
N ASP A 34 -6.75 -12.96 7.89
CA ASP A 34 -8.12 -12.65 7.45
C ASP A 34 -8.66 -11.32 7.99
N ASN A 35 -7.77 -10.36 8.27
CA ASN A 35 -8.18 -9.02 8.69
C ASN A 35 -8.24 -8.10 7.47
N VAL A 36 -9.19 -7.16 7.49
CA VAL A 36 -9.43 -6.24 6.38
C VAL A 36 -9.39 -4.80 6.86
N VAL A 37 -8.58 -3.98 6.20
CA VAL A 37 -8.51 -2.53 6.40
C VAL A 37 -9.04 -1.88 5.14
N LYS A 38 -10.23 -1.27 5.16
CA LYS A 38 -10.85 -0.72 3.94
C LYS A 38 -11.66 0.55 4.18
N GLY A 39 -11.66 1.43 3.19
CA GLY A 39 -12.45 2.66 3.19
C GLY A 39 -12.03 3.69 4.24
N ASN A 40 -10.78 3.66 4.72
CA ASN A 40 -10.29 4.56 5.78
C ASN A 40 -9.43 5.70 5.22
N TYR A 41 -9.37 6.79 5.98
CA TYR A 41 -8.39 7.86 5.80
C TYR A 41 -7.29 7.69 6.85
N ILE A 42 -6.05 7.46 6.42
CA ILE A 42 -4.93 7.06 7.27
C ILE A 42 -3.75 8.03 7.08
N GLY A 43 -3.53 8.87 8.07
CA GLY A 43 -2.51 9.92 8.05
C GLY A 43 -2.96 11.24 7.41
N THR A 44 -4.21 11.36 6.98
CA THR A 44 -4.78 12.60 6.42
C THR A 44 -5.72 13.29 7.41
N ASP A 45 -6.25 14.45 7.05
CA ASP A 45 -7.41 15.05 7.70
C ASP A 45 -8.73 14.40 7.23
N ALA A 46 -9.85 14.86 7.79
CA ALA A 46 -11.19 14.34 7.48
C ALA A 46 -11.62 14.57 6.02
N SER A 47 -10.99 15.49 5.30
CA SER A 47 -11.26 15.72 3.87
C SER A 47 -10.46 14.78 2.97
N GLY A 48 -9.37 14.21 3.47
CA GLY A 48 -8.43 13.41 2.70
C GLY A 48 -7.45 14.25 1.86
N ASN A 49 -7.44 15.58 2.05
CA ASN A 49 -6.63 16.52 1.26
C ASN A 49 -5.59 17.29 2.10
N GLY A 50 -5.64 17.18 3.43
CA GLY A 50 -4.62 17.70 4.34
C GLY A 50 -3.85 16.58 5.03
N GLY A 51 -2.56 16.79 5.29
CA GLY A 51 -1.73 15.82 6.01
C GLY A 51 -1.86 15.95 7.53
N MET A 52 -2.12 14.83 8.21
CA MET A 52 -2.08 14.67 9.67
C MET A 52 -1.36 13.35 10.03
N GLY A 53 -0.19 13.14 9.43
CA GLY A 53 0.53 11.87 9.42
C GLY A 53 0.65 11.14 10.75
N ASN A 54 0.60 9.81 10.68
CA ASN A 54 1.03 8.96 11.79
C ASN A 54 2.56 8.96 11.92
N GLY A 55 3.07 8.60 13.10
CA GLY A 55 4.49 8.67 13.46
C GLY A 55 5.38 7.61 12.83
N SER A 56 4.79 6.58 12.21
CA SER A 56 5.48 5.55 11.42
C SER A 56 4.65 5.26 10.16
N SER A 57 4.50 3.99 9.75
CA SER A 57 3.78 3.60 8.54
C SER A 57 2.27 3.86 8.65
N GLY A 58 1.58 4.08 7.53
CA GLY A 58 0.12 4.15 7.55
C GLY A 58 -0.50 2.83 8.02
N VAL A 59 -0.15 1.76 7.32
CA VAL A 59 -0.49 0.37 7.70
C VAL A 59 0.80 -0.44 7.81
N SER A 60 0.96 -1.18 8.91
CA SER A 60 2.09 -2.08 9.13
C SER A 60 1.58 -3.51 9.31
N ILE A 61 2.05 -4.42 8.48
CA ILE A 61 1.79 -5.86 8.55
C ILE A 61 3.13 -6.54 8.87
N CYS A 62 3.23 -7.31 9.94
CA CYS A 62 4.51 -7.92 10.31
C CYS A 62 4.39 -9.25 11.05
N CYS A 63 5.56 -9.82 11.33
CA CYS A 63 5.74 -10.72 12.45
C CYS A 63 4.88 -11.99 12.30
N GLY A 64 4.85 -12.58 11.11
CA GLY A 64 4.09 -13.81 10.82
C GLY A 64 2.59 -13.61 10.51
N ALA A 65 2.12 -12.37 10.36
CA ALA A 65 0.74 -12.11 9.95
C ALA A 65 0.52 -12.40 8.44
N SER A 66 -0.51 -13.19 8.12
CA SER A 66 -0.76 -13.65 6.75
C SER A 66 -2.20 -13.40 6.29
N ASP A 67 -2.47 -13.45 4.99
CA ASP A 67 -3.85 -13.43 4.45
C ASP A 67 -4.69 -12.21 4.86
N ASN A 68 -4.04 -11.06 5.10
CA ASN A 68 -4.74 -9.81 5.41
C ASN A 68 -4.91 -8.97 4.14
N THR A 69 -5.98 -8.17 4.11
CA THR A 69 -6.28 -7.28 2.97
C THR A 69 -6.26 -5.82 3.39
N VAL A 70 -5.52 -5.01 2.63
CA VAL A 70 -5.56 -3.54 2.70
C VAL A 70 -6.23 -3.02 1.43
N GLY A 71 -7.42 -2.46 1.61
CA GLY A 71 -8.26 -1.87 0.57
C GLY A 71 -9.35 -2.81 0.08
N GLY A 72 -9.77 -2.65 -1.17
CA GLY A 72 -10.86 -3.39 -1.79
C GLY A 72 -11.03 -3.07 -3.27
N SER A 73 -12.07 -3.60 -3.90
CA SER A 73 -12.26 -3.50 -5.35
C SER A 73 -13.22 -2.40 -5.78
N THR A 74 -13.80 -1.69 -4.82
CA THR A 74 -14.73 -0.58 -5.04
C THR A 74 -14.15 0.72 -4.49
N GLU A 75 -14.62 1.85 -4.99
CA GLU A 75 -14.20 3.16 -4.51
C GLU A 75 -14.48 3.37 -3.01
N GLY A 76 -15.60 2.86 -2.50
CA GLY A 76 -15.94 2.97 -1.08
C GLY A 76 -14.98 2.20 -0.15
N GLU A 77 -14.30 1.17 -0.66
CA GLU A 77 -13.35 0.35 0.09
C GLU A 77 -11.90 0.82 -0.01
N ARG A 78 -11.65 1.84 -0.84
CA ARG A 78 -10.32 2.44 -1.01
C ARG A 78 -9.88 3.12 0.28
N ASN A 79 -8.69 2.75 0.77
CA ASN A 79 -8.04 3.59 1.76
C ASN A 79 -7.28 4.74 1.07
N ILE A 80 -7.26 5.89 1.74
CA ILE A 80 -6.34 7.00 1.44
C ILE A 80 -5.24 6.96 2.50
N ILE A 81 -4.02 6.60 2.09
CA ILE A 81 -2.89 6.34 2.99
C ILE A 81 -1.75 7.30 2.63
N ALA A 82 -1.67 8.41 3.34
CA ALA A 82 -0.77 9.49 2.96
C ALA A 82 -0.33 10.33 4.16
N ALA A 83 0.70 11.14 3.95
CA ALA A 83 1.37 12.00 4.92
C ALA A 83 1.96 11.28 6.15
N ASN A 84 2.03 9.94 6.15
CA ASN A 84 2.65 9.18 7.23
C ASN A 84 4.17 9.39 7.24
N ARG A 85 4.80 9.35 8.41
CA ARG A 85 6.24 9.68 8.55
C ARG A 85 7.19 8.64 7.96
N ASP A 86 6.71 7.42 7.74
CA ASP A 86 7.46 6.32 7.16
C ASP A 86 6.71 5.78 5.94
N ASN A 87 6.61 4.47 5.74
CA ASN A 87 5.96 3.90 4.56
C ASN A 87 4.43 4.16 4.52
N GLY A 88 3.83 4.08 3.32
CA GLY A 88 2.38 3.99 3.20
C GLY A 88 1.88 2.67 3.79
N VAL A 89 2.31 1.56 3.18
CA VAL A 89 2.08 0.19 3.67
C VAL A 89 3.42 -0.52 3.81
N GLY A 90 3.72 -1.05 5.00
CA GLY A 90 4.88 -1.91 5.25
C GLY A 90 4.44 -3.35 5.48
N ILE A 91 5.06 -4.29 4.78
CA ILE A 91 4.91 -5.75 4.95
C ILE A 91 6.30 -6.31 5.28
N ASP A 92 6.51 -6.77 6.51
CA ASP A 92 7.86 -7.07 7.00
C ASP A 92 7.95 -8.33 7.86
N GLY A 93 8.98 -9.13 7.59
CA GLY A 93 9.36 -10.25 8.42
C GLY A 93 8.96 -11.62 7.85
N ALA A 94 9.72 -12.64 8.22
CA ALA A 94 9.51 -14.00 7.78
C ALA A 94 8.12 -14.52 8.22
N GLY A 95 7.42 -15.18 7.29
CA GLY A 95 6.06 -15.68 7.50
C GLY A 95 4.97 -14.62 7.36
N THR A 96 5.31 -13.36 7.07
CA THR A 96 4.34 -12.31 6.76
C THR A 96 3.92 -12.42 5.28
N ASP A 97 3.05 -13.39 5.02
CA ASP A 97 2.84 -13.91 3.68
C ASP A 97 1.40 -13.75 3.19
N SER A 98 1.21 -13.84 1.87
CA SER A 98 -0.14 -13.87 1.26
C SER A 98 -1.03 -12.67 1.58
N ASN A 99 -0.44 -11.54 1.98
CA ASN A 99 -1.19 -10.31 2.20
C ASN A 99 -1.47 -9.61 0.87
N VAL A 100 -2.60 -8.91 0.80
CA VAL A 100 -3.10 -8.27 -0.42
C VAL A 100 -3.28 -6.79 -0.18
N VAL A 101 -2.69 -5.95 -1.03
CA VAL A 101 -2.88 -4.50 -1.04
C VAL A 101 -3.52 -4.14 -2.37
N ILE A 102 -4.80 -3.75 -2.37
CA ILE A 102 -5.56 -3.46 -3.60
C ILE A 102 -6.43 -2.22 -3.48
N GLY A 103 -6.57 -1.49 -4.59
CA GLY A 103 -7.54 -0.41 -4.70
C GLY A 103 -7.28 0.78 -3.78
N ASN A 104 -6.07 0.97 -3.26
CA ASN A 104 -5.72 2.07 -2.36
C ASN A 104 -5.12 3.26 -3.10
N TYR A 105 -5.24 4.46 -2.53
CA TYR A 105 -4.42 5.61 -2.87
C TYR A 105 -3.35 5.79 -1.80
N ILE A 106 -2.09 5.69 -2.20
CA ILE A 106 -0.92 5.63 -1.32
C ILE A 106 0.04 6.76 -1.69
N GLY A 107 0.07 7.78 -0.84
CA GLY A 107 0.86 9.00 -0.99
C GLY A 107 0.17 10.14 -1.75
N THR A 108 -1.06 9.95 -2.22
CA THR A 108 -1.88 11.02 -2.83
C THR A 108 -3.04 11.44 -1.92
N ASP A 109 -3.66 12.57 -2.24
CA ASP A 109 -4.93 12.99 -1.67
C ASP A 109 -6.10 12.09 -2.12
N ALA A 110 -7.29 12.35 -1.57
CA ALA A 110 -8.50 11.60 -1.89
C ALA A 110 -8.94 11.71 -3.36
N SER A 111 -8.48 12.75 -4.09
CA SER A 111 -8.75 12.87 -5.53
C SER A 111 -7.84 11.99 -6.37
N GLY A 112 -6.66 11.61 -5.84
CA GLY A 112 -5.61 10.90 -6.58
C GLY A 112 -4.86 11.78 -7.59
N SER A 113 -5.03 13.10 -7.53
CA SER A 113 -4.36 14.06 -8.41
C SER A 113 -3.40 15.00 -7.66
N GLY A 114 -3.56 15.18 -6.34
CA GLY A 114 -2.61 15.90 -5.50
C GLY A 114 -1.68 14.95 -4.77
N GLY A 115 -0.36 15.20 -4.83
CA GLY A 115 0.62 14.48 -4.03
C GLY A 115 0.68 15.04 -2.61
N MET A 116 0.63 14.16 -1.61
CA MET A 116 0.91 14.49 -0.20
C MET A 116 2.17 13.78 0.31
N GLY A 117 2.48 12.63 -0.29
CA GLY A 117 3.59 11.74 0.00
C GLY A 117 3.47 11.00 1.33
N ASN A 118 4.13 9.86 1.43
CA ASN A 118 4.57 9.31 2.71
C ASN A 118 6.09 9.57 2.85
N GLY A 119 6.59 9.65 4.08
CA GLY A 119 8.00 9.95 4.36
C GLY A 119 8.97 8.83 3.95
N GLY A 120 8.44 7.62 3.76
CA GLY A 120 9.11 6.40 3.33
C GLY A 120 8.75 5.97 1.89
N VAL A 121 8.71 4.66 1.69
CA VAL A 121 8.26 3.99 0.45
C VAL A 121 6.73 4.00 0.38
N GLY A 122 6.15 3.97 -0.81
CA GLY A 122 4.70 3.73 -0.95
C GLY A 122 4.29 2.38 -0.34
N VAL A 123 4.82 1.29 -0.89
CA VAL A 123 4.64 -0.07 -0.37
C VAL A 123 5.99 -0.78 -0.22
N GLN A 124 6.32 -1.21 1.00
CA GLN A 124 7.53 -1.96 1.32
C GLN A 124 7.20 -3.44 1.59
N ILE A 125 7.99 -4.37 1.03
CA ILE A 125 7.91 -5.81 1.29
C ILE A 125 9.30 -6.35 1.60
N TRP A 126 9.65 -6.52 2.87
CA TRP A 126 11.03 -6.79 3.32
C TRP A 126 11.08 -7.94 4.36
N GLY A 127 12.28 -8.29 4.85
CA GLY A 127 12.44 -9.16 6.02
C GLY A 127 12.09 -10.63 5.83
N GLY A 128 11.98 -11.11 4.59
CA GLY A 128 11.60 -12.51 4.30
C GLY A 128 10.11 -12.73 4.05
N ALA A 129 9.34 -11.66 3.85
CA ALA A 129 7.91 -11.71 3.52
C ALA A 129 7.69 -12.21 2.08
N GLN A 130 6.75 -13.14 1.90
CA GLN A 130 6.57 -13.88 0.65
C GLN A 130 5.12 -13.88 0.14
N ASN A 131 4.96 -14.13 -1.16
CA ASN A 131 3.63 -14.35 -1.78
C ASN A 131 2.63 -13.19 -1.59
N ASN A 132 3.10 -11.99 -1.29
CA ASN A 132 2.24 -10.82 -1.13
C ASN A 132 1.88 -10.24 -2.50
N THR A 133 0.66 -9.72 -2.63
CA THR A 133 0.15 -9.16 -3.88
C THR A 133 -0.17 -7.68 -3.74
N ILE A 134 0.48 -6.87 -4.58
CA ILE A 134 0.24 -5.43 -4.69
C ILE A 134 -0.48 -5.17 -6.01
N GLY A 135 -1.76 -4.83 -5.91
CA GLY A 135 -2.66 -4.55 -7.01
C GLY A 135 -3.40 -5.79 -7.54
N GLY A 136 -4.09 -5.65 -8.67
CA GLY A 136 -4.92 -6.70 -9.23
C GLY A 136 -5.33 -6.41 -10.68
N SER A 137 -5.93 -7.39 -11.35
CA SER A 137 -6.27 -7.29 -12.78
C SER A 137 -7.51 -6.43 -13.07
N GLY A 138 -8.37 -6.22 -12.07
CA GLY A 138 -9.53 -5.35 -12.17
C GLY A 138 -9.18 -3.87 -11.96
N ALA A 139 -9.83 -2.97 -12.70
CA ALA A 139 -9.59 -1.52 -12.59
C ALA A 139 -9.77 -0.96 -11.16
N GLY A 140 -10.73 -1.50 -10.40
CA GLY A 140 -10.95 -1.12 -8.99
C GLY A 140 -9.93 -1.70 -8.00
N GLN A 141 -9.13 -2.69 -8.39
CA GLN A 141 -8.09 -3.30 -7.55
C GLN A 141 -6.73 -2.60 -7.69
N ARG A 142 -6.63 -1.66 -8.63
CA ARG A 142 -5.42 -0.87 -8.87
C ARG A 142 -5.09 0.00 -7.68
N ASN A 143 -3.88 -0.12 -7.16
CA ASN A 143 -3.36 0.92 -6.28
C ASN A 143 -2.83 2.09 -7.11
N LEU A 144 -3.00 3.30 -6.60
CA LEU A 144 -2.28 4.50 -7.01
C LEU A 144 -1.17 4.75 -5.98
N ILE A 145 0.10 4.61 -6.38
CA ILE A 145 1.26 4.64 -5.50
C ILE A 145 2.22 5.73 -5.97
N SER A 146 2.03 6.93 -5.42
CA SER A 146 2.65 8.14 -5.95
C SER A 146 2.96 9.17 -4.86
N ALA A 147 3.82 10.12 -5.21
CA ALA A 147 4.37 11.19 -4.39
C ALA A 147 5.11 10.70 -3.12
N ASN A 148 5.43 9.42 -2.99
CA ASN A 148 6.17 8.91 -1.84
C ASN A 148 7.63 9.37 -1.90
N HIS A 149 8.23 9.61 -0.74
CA HIS A 149 9.56 10.24 -0.65
C HIS A 149 10.70 9.33 -1.13
N TYR A 150 10.50 8.00 -1.13
CA TYR A 150 11.44 7.01 -1.65
C TYR A 150 10.85 6.29 -2.87
N GLU A 151 10.94 4.96 -2.93
CA GLU A 151 10.41 4.17 -4.04
C GLU A 151 8.87 4.09 -3.98
N GLY A 152 8.24 3.82 -5.12
CA GLY A 152 6.81 3.49 -5.15
C GLY A 152 6.57 2.15 -4.46
N VAL A 153 7.22 1.09 -4.97
CA VAL A 153 7.24 -0.25 -4.37
C VAL A 153 8.68 -0.70 -4.16
N SER A 154 9.01 -1.18 -2.97
CA SER A 154 10.34 -1.67 -2.61
C SER A 154 10.26 -3.11 -2.10
N ILE A 155 10.94 -4.03 -2.78
CA ILE A 155 11.01 -5.46 -2.42
C ILE A 155 12.47 -5.82 -2.15
N GLY A 156 12.79 -6.22 -0.92
CA GLY A 156 14.18 -6.35 -0.51
C GLY A 156 14.44 -7.40 0.54
N GLU A 157 15.72 -7.77 0.65
CA GLU A 157 16.29 -8.71 1.61
C GLU A 157 16.11 -10.19 1.24
N ALA A 158 16.98 -11.03 1.79
CA ALA A 158 17.02 -12.45 1.46
C ALA A 158 15.75 -13.16 1.97
N GLY A 159 15.15 -13.98 1.11
CA GLY A 159 13.92 -14.72 1.40
C GLY A 159 12.63 -13.91 1.16
N THR A 160 12.74 -12.66 0.72
CA THR A 160 11.59 -11.84 0.32
C THR A 160 11.20 -12.18 -1.12
N ASP A 161 10.50 -13.30 -1.26
CA ASP A 161 10.36 -13.99 -2.53
C ASP A 161 8.91 -14.13 -3.00
N SER A 162 8.74 -14.35 -4.31
CA SER A 162 7.44 -14.69 -4.92
C SER A 162 6.34 -13.64 -4.71
N ASN A 163 6.70 -12.39 -4.45
CA ASN A 163 5.77 -11.28 -4.36
C ASN A 163 5.40 -10.77 -5.75
N VAL A 164 4.17 -10.27 -5.91
CA VAL A 164 3.60 -9.89 -7.19
C VAL A 164 3.13 -8.45 -7.15
N VAL A 165 3.55 -7.64 -8.13
CA VAL A 165 3.13 -6.25 -8.30
C VAL A 165 2.46 -6.14 -9.67
N ILE A 166 1.14 -6.00 -9.71
CA ILE A 166 0.35 -6.02 -10.95
C ILE A 166 -0.75 -4.96 -10.97
N GLY A 167 -1.05 -4.43 -12.16
CA GLY A 167 -2.21 -3.57 -12.36
C GLY A 167 -2.18 -2.22 -11.63
N ASN A 168 -1.02 -1.79 -11.12
CA ASN A 168 -0.89 -0.54 -10.35
C ASN A 168 -0.59 0.67 -11.24
N TYR A 169 -0.92 1.86 -10.74
CA TYR A 169 -0.38 3.13 -11.21
C TYR A 169 0.68 3.58 -10.21
N ILE A 170 1.90 3.79 -10.68
CA ILE A 170 3.06 4.05 -9.83
C ILE A 170 3.78 5.29 -10.35
N GLY A 171 3.83 6.36 -9.54
CA GLY A 171 4.44 7.63 -9.89
C GLY A 171 3.61 8.50 -10.85
N THR A 172 2.34 8.16 -11.09
CA THR A 172 1.38 8.93 -11.90
C THR A 172 0.25 9.48 -11.03
N ASP A 173 -0.66 10.24 -11.63
CA ASP A 173 -1.97 10.55 -11.08
C ASP A 173 -2.97 9.37 -11.29
N VAL A 174 -4.20 9.56 -10.82
CA VAL A 174 -5.31 8.60 -10.96
C VAL A 174 -5.66 8.26 -12.42
N THR A 175 -5.36 9.16 -13.39
CA THR A 175 -5.59 8.87 -14.81
C THR A 175 -4.49 7.99 -15.41
N GLY A 176 -3.30 8.00 -14.79
CA GLY A 176 -2.11 7.33 -15.33
C GLY A 176 -1.36 8.17 -16.35
N ALA A 177 -1.76 9.44 -16.55
CA ALA A 177 -1.23 10.32 -17.59
C ALA A 177 -0.32 11.41 -17.03
N ASP A 178 -0.67 11.98 -15.87
CA ASP A 178 0.09 13.06 -15.26
C ASP A 178 1.12 12.51 -14.28
N TRP A 179 2.28 13.14 -14.24
CA TRP A 179 3.36 12.75 -13.35
C TRP A 179 3.16 13.36 -11.95
N LEU A 180 3.17 12.50 -10.94
CA LEU A 180 3.33 12.88 -9.53
C LEU A 180 4.68 12.43 -8.96
N GLY A 181 5.28 11.42 -9.58
CA GLY A 181 6.58 10.85 -9.23
C GLY A 181 6.56 10.01 -7.95
N ASN A 182 7.63 9.29 -7.70
CA ASN A 182 8.09 8.95 -6.36
C ASN A 182 9.52 9.52 -6.24
N GLY A 183 10.06 9.66 -5.04
CA GLY A 183 11.36 10.31 -4.83
C GLY A 183 12.56 9.48 -5.32
N ARG A 184 12.35 8.20 -5.61
CA ARG A 184 13.33 7.29 -6.23
C ARG A 184 12.66 6.40 -7.30
N GLU A 185 13.02 5.11 -7.38
CA GLU A 185 12.50 4.18 -8.36
C GLU A 185 10.98 3.99 -8.23
N GLY A 186 10.28 3.78 -9.36
CA GLY A 186 8.89 3.34 -9.29
C GLY A 186 8.77 1.98 -8.60
N VAL A 187 9.62 1.03 -9.01
CA VAL A 187 9.72 -0.30 -8.39
C VAL A 187 11.19 -0.67 -8.23
N TRP A 188 11.59 -1.03 -7.02
CA TRP A 188 12.93 -1.52 -6.70
C TRP A 188 12.87 -2.96 -6.19
N ILE A 189 13.77 -3.81 -6.70
CA ILE A 189 13.99 -5.18 -6.21
C ILE A 189 15.48 -5.34 -5.93
N GLY A 190 15.84 -5.72 -4.71
CA GLY A 190 17.26 -5.85 -4.35
C GLY A 190 17.55 -6.73 -3.14
N ASN A 191 18.81 -6.69 -2.70
CA ASN A 191 19.29 -7.35 -1.48
C ASN A 191 18.97 -8.86 -1.40
N ALA A 192 19.13 -9.57 -2.52
CA ALA A 192 18.92 -11.02 -2.64
C ALA A 192 17.46 -11.52 -2.58
N ALA A 193 16.47 -10.63 -2.76
CA ALA A 193 15.09 -11.01 -3.05
C ALA A 193 14.99 -11.75 -4.41
N GLN A 194 14.17 -12.79 -4.49
CA GLN A 194 14.07 -13.69 -5.65
C GLN A 194 12.62 -13.93 -6.09
N TRP A 195 12.43 -14.37 -7.33
CA TRP A 195 11.14 -14.84 -7.85
C TRP A 195 9.98 -13.83 -7.80
N ASN A 196 10.29 -12.54 -7.61
CA ASN A 196 9.28 -11.49 -7.60
C ASN A 196 8.87 -11.11 -9.03
N VAL A 197 7.59 -10.80 -9.22
CA VAL A 197 6.98 -10.54 -10.52
C VAL A 197 6.44 -9.12 -10.60
N ILE A 198 6.89 -8.35 -11.59
CA ILE A 198 6.41 -7.00 -11.87
C ILE A 198 5.67 -6.98 -13.21
N GLY A 199 4.36 -6.83 -13.14
CA GLY A 199 3.45 -6.93 -14.28
C GLY A 199 3.02 -8.37 -14.55
N GLY A 200 1.87 -8.53 -15.21
CA GLY A 200 1.32 -9.84 -15.53
C GLY A 200 1.08 -10.06 -17.02
N SER A 201 0.41 -11.17 -17.31
CA SER A 201 0.19 -11.68 -18.67
C SER A 201 -1.00 -11.04 -19.38
N SER A 202 -1.95 -10.47 -18.64
CA SER A 202 -3.10 -9.77 -19.22
C SER A 202 -2.91 -8.24 -19.24
N PRO A 203 -3.59 -7.49 -20.13
CA PRO A 203 -3.50 -6.03 -20.14
C PRO A 203 -3.88 -5.37 -18.81
N GLY A 204 -4.82 -5.96 -18.06
CA GLY A 204 -5.24 -5.46 -16.74
C GLY A 204 -4.18 -5.61 -15.65
N GLU A 205 -3.25 -6.57 -15.81
CA GLU A 205 -2.14 -6.80 -14.86
C GLU A 205 -0.92 -5.93 -15.14
N ARG A 206 -0.93 -5.10 -16.19
CA ARG A 206 0.18 -4.20 -16.48
C ARG A 206 0.20 -3.07 -15.46
N ASN A 207 1.39 -2.83 -14.90
CA ASN A 207 1.63 -1.60 -14.16
C ASN A 207 1.84 -0.45 -15.15
N VAL A 208 1.34 0.74 -14.82
CA VAL A 208 1.74 2.00 -15.44
C VAL A 208 2.74 2.63 -14.46
N ILE A 209 3.99 2.74 -14.89
CA ILE A 209 5.09 3.20 -14.03
C ILE A 209 5.71 4.43 -14.69
N SER A 210 5.71 5.54 -13.97
CA SER A 210 6.40 6.77 -14.38
C SER A 210 7.47 7.13 -13.37
N ALA A 211 8.67 7.39 -13.88
CA ALA A 211 9.80 7.95 -13.15
C ALA A 211 10.46 9.02 -14.04
N THR A 212 11.15 9.98 -13.43
CA THR A 212 12.00 10.95 -14.14
C THR A 212 13.39 10.40 -14.35
#